data_AF-A0A8X8IB96-F1
#
_entry.id   AF-A0A8X8IB96-F1
#
_cell.length_a   1.000
_cell.length_b   1.000
_cell.length_c   1.000
_cell.angle_alpha   90.00
_cell.angle_beta   90.00
_cell.angle_gamma   90.00
#
_symmetry.space_group_name_H-M   'P 1'
#
loop_
_entity.id
_entity.type
_entity.pdbx_description
1 polymer ?
#
loop_
_entity_poly.entity_id
_entity_poly.type
_entity_poly.pdbx_seq_one_letter_code
_entity_poly.pdbx_strand_id
1 'polypeptide(L)'
;MDEQMATNEKSSTIEEAFKQEDIAKYKDELITILHKSQENFEKQLSYISAGTLALSIGFIKDVIKNIAKAEYKWLLNLGWVLLGATLLINCISHIRAADLHNRTISEINDGNYDHERIKKRYEEVSRVNWFTVTTLILGLIFIIIFVTINIYHE
;
A
#
# COMPACT_ATOMS: atom_id res chain seq x y z
N MET A 1 10.58 -23.95 -54.55
CA MET A 1 10.70 -24.51 -53.18
C MET A 1 11.11 -23.42 -52.20
N ASP A 2 12.02 -22.53 -52.59
CA ASP A 2 12.49 -21.41 -51.76
C ASP A 2 11.43 -20.33 -51.45
N GLU A 3 10.54 -20.02 -52.40
CA GLU A 3 9.52 -18.97 -52.22
C GLU A 3 8.40 -19.36 -51.24
N GLN A 4 8.05 -20.64 -51.16
CA GLN A 4 7.09 -21.17 -50.19
C GLN A 4 7.69 -21.25 -48.76
N MET A 5 8.99 -21.54 -48.63
CA MET A 5 9.67 -21.51 -47.33
C MET A 5 9.78 -20.08 -46.78
N ALA A 6 10.16 -19.10 -47.61
CA ALA A 6 10.26 -17.70 -47.20
C ALA A 6 8.90 -17.08 -46.78
N THR A 7 7.80 -17.53 -47.40
CA THR A 7 6.44 -17.08 -47.06
C THR A 7 5.99 -17.64 -45.70
N ASN A 8 6.32 -18.91 -45.42
CA ASN A 8 5.94 -19.57 -44.16
C ASN A 8 6.71 -19.01 -42.95
N GLU A 9 8.01 -18.74 -43.12
CA GLU A 9 8.87 -18.13 -42.09
C GLU A 9 8.45 -16.68 -41.76
N LYS A 10 8.00 -15.93 -42.77
CA LYS A 10 7.47 -14.58 -42.58
C LYS A 10 6.13 -14.59 -41.83
N SER A 11 5.24 -15.54 -42.12
CA SER A 11 3.97 -15.70 -41.41
C SER A 11 4.16 -16.09 -39.94
N SER A 12 5.09 -17.00 -39.63
CA SER A 12 5.38 -17.37 -38.22
C SER A 12 5.99 -16.21 -37.43
N THR A 13 6.87 -15.41 -38.05
CA THR A 13 7.48 -14.24 -37.40
C THR A 13 6.44 -13.16 -37.07
N ILE A 14 5.46 -12.94 -37.95
CA ILE A 14 4.37 -11.98 -37.72
C ILE A 14 3.46 -12.46 -36.59
N GLU A 15 3.12 -13.75 -36.55
CA GLU A 15 2.29 -14.34 -35.50
C GLU A 15 2.98 -14.26 -34.12
N GLU A 16 4.30 -14.52 -34.06
CA GLU A 16 5.10 -14.36 -32.85
C GLU A 16 5.19 -12.89 -32.39
N ALA A 17 5.37 -11.95 -33.31
CA ALA A 17 5.39 -10.52 -33.01
C ALA A 17 4.03 -10.03 -32.47
N PHE A 18 2.92 -10.47 -33.06
CA PHE A 18 1.56 -10.13 -32.61
C PHE A 18 1.28 -10.68 -31.21
N LYS A 19 1.69 -11.93 -30.97
CA LYS A 19 1.56 -12.57 -29.65
C LYS A 19 2.41 -11.87 -28.59
N GLN A 20 3.62 -11.42 -28.94
CA GLN A 20 4.46 -10.63 -28.03
C GLN A 20 3.85 -9.25 -27.74
N GLU A 21 3.27 -8.59 -28.74
CA GLU A 21 2.57 -7.31 -28.58
C GLU A 21 1.36 -7.44 -27.66
N ASP A 22 0.55 -8.49 -27.83
CA ASP A 22 -0.62 -8.76 -26.96
C ASP A 22 -0.20 -9.07 -25.52
N ILE A 23 0.87 -9.85 -25.33
CA ILE A 23 1.44 -10.12 -24.00
C ILE A 23 1.96 -8.83 -23.36
N ALA A 24 2.61 -7.95 -24.13
CA ALA A 24 3.10 -6.67 -23.64
C ALA A 24 1.94 -5.76 -23.20
N LYS A 25 0.90 -5.62 -24.02
CA LYS A 25 -0.32 -4.86 -23.68
C LYS A 25 -0.99 -5.40 -22.43
N TYR A 26 -1.16 -6.73 -22.33
CA TYR A 26 -1.74 -7.36 -21.16
C TYR A 26 -0.90 -7.11 -19.90
N LYS A 27 0.42 -7.16 -20.00
CA LYS A 27 1.33 -6.82 -18.90
C LYS A 27 1.15 -5.36 -18.44
N ASP A 28 1.06 -4.41 -19.36
CA ASP A 28 0.86 -3.00 -19.04
C ASP A 28 -0.51 -2.76 -18.37
N GLU A 29 -1.54 -3.47 -18.81
CA GLU A 29 -2.86 -3.46 -18.17
C GLU A 29 -2.78 -3.98 -16.71
N LEU A 30 -2.11 -5.11 -16.48
CA LEU A 30 -1.90 -5.65 -15.14
C LEU A 30 -1.13 -4.69 -14.23
N ILE A 31 -0.09 -4.03 -14.75
CA ILE A 31 0.67 -3.01 -14.01
C ILE A 31 -0.24 -1.83 -13.63
N THR A 32 -1.07 -1.37 -14.56
CA THR A 32 -2.03 -0.28 -14.32
C THR A 32 -3.06 -0.65 -13.25
N ILE A 33 -3.62 -1.86 -13.32
CA ILE A 33 -4.56 -2.38 -12.33
C ILE A 33 -3.90 -2.48 -10.95
N LEU A 34 -2.66 -2.97 -10.89
CA LEU A 34 -1.89 -3.08 -9.64
C LEU A 34 -1.65 -1.71 -9.00
N HIS A 35 -1.20 -0.71 -9.77
CA HIS A 35 -1.00 0.64 -9.27
C HIS A 35 -2.29 1.26 -8.72
N LYS A 36 -3.40 1.13 -9.46
CA LYS A 36 -4.71 1.60 -9.01
C LYS A 36 -5.19 0.91 -7.74
N SER A 37 -4.94 -0.39 -7.62
CA SER A 37 -5.26 -1.17 -6.41
C SER A 37 -4.46 -0.68 -5.20
N GLN A 38 -3.17 -0.43 -5.36
CA GLN A 38 -2.29 0.11 -4.32
C GLN A 38 -2.74 1.50 -3.86
N GLU A 39 -3.03 2.41 -4.79
CA GLU A 39 -3.52 3.76 -4.48
C GLU A 39 -4.85 3.72 -3.69
N ASN A 40 -5.79 2.86 -4.12
CA ASN A 40 -7.05 2.69 -3.41
C ASN A 40 -6.85 2.11 -2.00
N PHE A 41 -5.94 1.15 -1.86
CA PHE A 41 -5.60 0.57 -0.57
C PHE A 41 -5.04 1.63 0.40
N GLU A 42 -4.09 2.45 -0.03
CA GLU A 42 -3.51 3.53 0.78
C GLU A 42 -4.54 4.58 1.22
N LYS A 43 -5.50 4.91 0.33
CA LYS A 43 -6.62 5.81 0.66
C LYS A 43 -7.53 5.21 1.72
N GLN A 44 -7.94 3.95 1.55
CA GLN A 44 -8.77 3.24 2.52
C GLN A 44 -8.07 3.16 3.88
N LEU A 45 -6.77 2.83 3.89
CA LEU A 45 -5.96 2.78 5.09
C LEU A 45 -5.94 4.13 5.82
N SER A 46 -5.78 5.23 5.08
CA SER A 46 -5.82 6.59 5.63
C SER A 46 -7.18 6.93 6.22
N TYR A 47 -8.26 6.63 5.50
CA TYR A 47 -9.62 6.93 5.95
C TYR A 47 -10.01 6.12 7.18
N ILE A 48 -9.65 4.83 7.23
CA ILE A 48 -9.88 4.00 8.41
C ILE A 48 -9.08 4.55 9.59
N SER A 49 -7.78 4.80 9.42
CA SER A 49 -6.93 5.31 10.50
C SER A 49 -7.45 6.65 11.05
N ALA A 50 -7.70 7.61 10.17
CA ALA A 50 -8.19 8.93 10.55
C ALA A 50 -9.60 8.89 11.14
N GLY A 51 -10.50 8.11 10.52
CA GLY A 51 -11.87 7.93 10.98
C GLY A 51 -11.93 7.28 12.36
N THR A 52 -11.20 6.19 12.58
CA THR A 52 -11.10 5.55 13.89
C THR A 52 -10.50 6.49 14.93
N LEU A 53 -9.43 7.21 14.61
CA LEU A 53 -8.79 8.14 15.55
C LEU A 53 -9.74 9.28 15.93
N ALA A 54 -10.40 9.90 14.94
CA ALA A 54 -11.34 10.99 15.17
C ALA A 54 -12.56 10.54 15.98
N LEU A 55 -13.15 9.39 15.62
CA LEU A 55 -14.26 8.81 16.37
C LEU A 55 -13.84 8.43 17.79
N SER A 56 -12.67 7.81 17.95
CA SER A 56 -12.14 7.43 19.25
C SER A 56 -11.95 8.66 20.13
N ILE A 57 -11.21 9.69 19.68
CA ILE A 57 -10.98 10.90 20.48
C ILE A 57 -12.28 11.65 20.76
N GLY A 58 -13.16 11.77 19.76
CA GLY A 58 -14.40 12.53 19.86
C GLY A 58 -15.40 11.94 20.84
N PHE A 59 -15.54 10.60 20.84
CA PHE A 59 -16.59 9.92 21.60
C PHE A 59 -16.08 9.16 22.83
N ILE A 60 -14.77 9.15 23.12
CA ILE A 60 -14.25 8.36 24.26
C ILE A 60 -14.90 8.74 25.60
N LYS A 61 -15.21 10.03 25.79
CA LYS A 61 -15.85 10.54 27.01
C LYS A 61 -17.32 10.14 27.12
N ASP A 62 -17.99 9.96 25.99
CA ASP A 62 -19.40 9.55 25.95
C ASP A 62 -19.54 8.04 26.13
N VAL A 63 -18.57 7.27 25.63
CA VAL A 63 -18.51 5.81 25.75
C VAL A 63 -18.07 5.37 27.15
N ILE A 64 -17.15 6.10 27.79
CA ILE A 64 -16.62 5.76 29.11
C ILE A 64 -17.04 6.83 30.12
N LYS A 65 -18.07 6.52 30.94
CA LYS A 65 -18.63 7.46 31.93
C LYS A 65 -17.60 8.00 32.92
N ASN A 66 -16.58 7.20 33.27
CA ASN A 66 -15.57 7.54 34.28
C ASN A 66 -14.12 7.29 33.79
N ILE A 67 -13.66 8.07 32.80
CA ILE A 67 -12.25 8.04 32.33
C ILE A 67 -11.23 8.23 33.47
N ALA A 68 -11.58 8.93 34.54
CA ALA A 68 -10.70 9.11 35.69
C ALA A 68 -10.37 7.76 36.37
N LYS A 69 -11.35 6.84 36.44
CA LYS A 69 -11.19 5.49 37.02
C LYS A 69 -10.88 4.40 35.99
N ALA A 70 -10.88 4.75 34.70
CA ALA A 70 -10.61 3.79 33.64
C ALA A 70 -9.25 3.08 33.83
N GLU A 71 -9.28 1.76 33.77
CA GLU A 71 -8.08 0.93 33.84
C GLU A 71 -7.39 0.89 32.46
N TYR A 72 -6.07 0.67 32.47
CA TYR A 72 -5.28 0.49 31.25
C TYR A 72 -5.31 1.65 30.24
N LYS A 73 -5.35 2.92 30.71
CA LYS A 73 -5.31 4.12 29.84
C LYS A 73 -4.12 4.15 28.87
N TRP A 74 -3.04 3.44 29.19
CA TRP A 74 -1.89 3.29 28.31
C TRP A 74 -2.22 2.53 27.00
N LEU A 75 -3.17 1.58 27.00
CA LEU A 75 -3.64 0.92 25.77
C LEU A 75 -4.26 1.92 24.81
N LEU A 76 -5.08 2.84 25.32
CA LEU A 76 -5.72 3.88 24.51
C LEU A 76 -4.67 4.80 23.87
N ASN A 77 -3.73 5.29 24.68
CA ASN A 77 -2.65 6.14 24.19
C ASN A 77 -1.80 5.41 23.14
N LEU A 78 -1.48 4.14 23.38
CA LEU A 78 -0.71 3.33 22.43
C LEU A 78 -1.49 3.13 21.12
N GLY A 79 -2.79 2.85 21.20
CA GLY A 79 -3.67 2.76 20.05
C GLY A 79 -3.69 4.05 19.21
N TRP A 80 -3.84 5.20 19.86
CA TRP A 80 -3.79 6.51 19.17
C TRP A 80 -2.44 6.79 18.53
N VAL A 81 -1.34 6.52 19.24
CA VAL A 81 0.01 6.69 18.70
C VAL A 81 0.23 5.77 17.49
N LEU A 82 -0.22 4.52 17.54
CA LEU A 82 -0.10 3.57 16.42
C LEU A 82 -0.94 4.01 15.21
N LEU A 83 -2.17 4.49 15.41
CA LEU A 83 -3.00 5.01 14.31
C LEU A 83 -2.41 6.30 13.72
N GLY A 84 -1.90 7.20 14.56
CA GLY A 84 -1.18 8.40 14.12
C GLY A 84 0.10 8.04 13.34
N ALA A 85 0.88 7.08 13.84
CA ALA A 85 2.06 6.57 13.15
C ALA A 85 1.71 5.92 11.81
N THR A 86 0.60 5.17 11.74
CA THR A 86 0.09 4.57 10.50
C THR A 86 -0.16 5.65 9.44
N LEU A 87 -0.82 6.75 9.80
CA LEU A 87 -1.04 7.89 8.89
C LEU A 87 0.28 8.51 8.39
N LEU A 88 1.23 8.72 9.31
CA LEU A 88 2.53 9.30 8.97
C LEU A 88 3.34 8.40 8.04
N ILE A 89 3.42 7.10 8.35
CA ILE A 89 4.14 6.12 7.53
C ILE A 89 3.49 6.00 6.16
N ASN A 90 2.15 5.99 6.08
CA ASN A 90 1.43 5.94 4.82
C ASN A 90 1.75 7.17 3.94
N CYS A 91 1.77 8.37 4.53
CA CYS A 91 2.15 9.60 3.83
C CYS A 91 3.61 9.55 3.34
N ILE A 92 4.54 9.08 4.17
CA ILE A 92 5.96 8.93 3.79
C ILE A 92 6.13 7.90 2.67
N SER A 93 5.36 6.80 2.69
CA SER A 93 5.37 5.78 1.64
C SER A 93 5.01 6.40 0.29
N HIS A 94 3.95 7.22 0.25
CA HIS A 94 3.54 7.92 -0.97
C HIS A 94 4.61 8.87 -1.50
N ILE A 95 5.25 9.66 -0.63
CA ILE A 95 6.34 10.57 -1.03
C ILE A 95 7.52 9.77 -1.61
N ARG A 96 7.89 8.65 -0.98
CA ARG A 96 8.98 7.79 -1.47
C ARG A 96 8.65 7.11 -2.78
N ALA A 97 7.41 6.65 -2.96
CA ALA A 97 6.95 6.04 -4.20
C ALA A 97 7.00 7.05 -5.37
N ALA A 98 6.59 8.30 -5.12
CA ALA A 98 6.67 9.37 -6.11
C ALA A 98 8.12 9.71 -6.49
N ASP A 99 9.03 9.83 -5.51
CA ASP A 99 10.46 10.06 -5.77
C ASP A 99 11.09 8.91 -6.56
N LEU A 100 10.73 7.66 -6.24
CA LEU A 100 11.19 6.47 -6.96
C LEU A 100 10.77 6.51 -8.44
N HIS A 101 9.52 6.87 -8.70
CA HIS A 101 8.99 6.96 -10.07
C HIS A 101 9.75 8.01 -10.88
N ASN A 102 9.96 9.20 -10.32
CA ASN A 102 10.71 10.27 -10.97
C ASN A 102 12.17 9.86 -11.25
N ARG A 103 12.83 9.20 -10.30
CA ARG A 103 14.20 8.69 -10.49
C ARG A 103 14.26 7.62 -11.58
N THR A 104 13.29 6.71 -11.62
CA THR A 104 13.23 5.65 -12.62
C THR A 104 13.03 6.22 -14.02
N ILE A 105 12.19 7.25 -14.17
CA ILE A 105 12.00 7.97 -15.44
C ILE A 105 13.32 8.63 -15.88
N SER A 106 14.05 9.26 -14.97
CA SER A 106 15.38 9.83 -15.27
C SER A 106 16.38 8.75 -15.69
N GLU A 107 16.47 7.65 -14.94
CA GLU A 107 17.40 6.53 -15.22
C GLU A 107 17.11 5.88 -16.60
N ILE A 108 15.84 5.81 -17.02
CA ILE A 108 15.45 5.34 -18.36
C ILE A 108 15.89 6.34 -19.44
N ASN A 109 15.63 7.63 -19.25
CA ASN A 109 16.01 8.67 -20.22
C ASN A 109 17.53 8.80 -20.38
N ASP A 110 18.27 8.57 -19.29
CA ASP A 110 19.74 8.62 -19.26
C ASP A 110 20.39 7.30 -19.74
N GLY A 111 19.60 6.30 -20.13
CA GLY A 111 20.09 5.00 -20.62
C GLY A 111 20.77 4.13 -19.57
N ASN A 112 20.62 4.44 -18.28
CA ASN A 112 21.30 3.80 -17.16
C ASN A 112 20.36 2.87 -16.37
N TYR A 113 19.41 2.25 -17.07
CA TYR A 113 18.37 1.39 -16.48
C TYR A 113 18.98 0.11 -15.90
N ASP A 114 18.87 -0.04 -14.58
CA ASP A 114 19.30 -1.23 -13.84
C ASP A 114 18.10 -1.89 -13.15
N HIS A 115 17.67 -3.02 -13.71
CA HIS A 115 16.52 -3.77 -13.24
C HIS A 115 16.66 -4.27 -11.79
N GLU A 116 17.87 -4.64 -11.36
CA GLU A 116 18.09 -5.14 -10.00
C GLU A 116 17.98 -4.03 -8.95
N ARG A 117 18.48 -2.83 -9.26
CA ARG A 117 18.36 -1.67 -8.36
C ARG A 117 16.91 -1.26 -8.15
N ILE A 118 16.12 -1.24 -9.22
CA ILE A 118 14.70 -0.89 -9.16
C ILE A 118 13.93 -1.93 -8.34
N LYS A 119 14.19 -3.22 -8.56
CA LYS A 119 13.56 -4.31 -7.80
C LYS A 119 13.84 -4.19 -6.30
N LYS A 120 15.10 -3.94 -5.90
CA LYS A 120 15.47 -3.80 -4.49
C LYS A 120 14.76 -2.62 -3.81
N ARG A 121 14.64 -1.48 -4.51
CA ARG A 121 13.91 -0.31 -4.00
C ARG A 121 12.41 -0.59 -3.87
N TYR A 122 11.82 -1.34 -4.80
CA TYR A 122 10.42 -1.77 -4.72
C TYR A 122 10.15 -2.69 -3.53
N GLU A 123 11.04 -3.65 -3.25
CA GLU A 123 10.94 -4.54 -2.09
C GLU A 123 11.02 -3.78 -0.75
N GLU A 124 11.79 -2.70 -0.69
CA GLU A 124 11.85 -1.83 0.50
C GLU A 124 10.52 -1.09 0.73
N VAL A 125 9.93 -0.50 -0.31
CA VAL A 125 8.62 0.15 -0.23
C VAL A 125 7.53 -0.85 0.17
N SER A 126 7.56 -2.06 -0.40
CA SER A 126 6.61 -3.12 -0.08
C SER A 126 6.66 -3.54 1.40
N ARG A 127 7.86 -3.68 1.97
CA ARG A 127 8.03 -3.98 3.41
C ARG A 127 7.49 -2.88 4.32
N VAL A 128 7.71 -1.61 3.96
CA VAL A 128 7.16 -0.47 4.71
C VAL A 128 5.63 -0.51 4.66
N ASN A 129 5.04 -0.75 3.49
CA ASN A 129 3.59 -0.83 3.36
C ASN A 129 3.01 -1.95 4.24
N TRP A 130 3.60 -3.15 4.22
CA TRP A 130 3.15 -4.25 5.08
C TRP A 130 3.28 -3.91 6.57
N PHE A 131 4.36 -3.24 6.97
CA PHE A 131 4.52 -2.74 8.34
C PHE A 131 3.41 -1.74 8.73
N THR A 132 3.03 -0.84 7.83
CA THR A 132 1.90 0.09 8.03
C THR A 132 0.60 -0.65 8.33
N VAL A 133 0.31 -1.73 7.60
CA VAL A 133 -0.88 -2.56 7.83
C VAL A 133 -0.85 -3.21 9.21
N THR A 134 0.29 -3.79 9.61
CA THR A 134 0.42 -4.40 10.93
C THR A 134 0.23 -3.38 12.06
N THR A 135 0.76 -2.17 11.88
CA THR A 135 0.65 -1.07 12.84
C THR A 135 -0.80 -0.62 12.99
N LEU A 136 -1.55 -0.51 11.87
CA LEU A 136 -2.98 -0.19 11.88
C LEU A 136 -3.77 -1.22 12.69
N ILE A 137 -3.60 -2.50 12.37
CA ILE A 137 -4.37 -3.59 12.99
C ILE A 137 -4.10 -3.62 14.51
N LEU A 138 -2.84 -3.48 14.92
CA LEU A 138 -2.49 -3.40 16.34
C LEU A 138 -3.12 -2.19 17.02
N GLY A 139 -3.09 -1.01 16.38
CA GLY A 139 -3.72 0.20 16.91
C GLY A 139 -5.23 0.03 17.12
N LEU A 140 -5.93 -0.56 16.14
CA LEU A 140 -7.35 -0.90 16.24
C LEU A 140 -7.63 -1.86 17.38
N ILE A 141 -6.86 -2.95 17.49
CA ILE A 141 -7.02 -3.95 18.53
C ILE A 141 -6.87 -3.33 19.92
N PHE A 142 -5.87 -2.46 20.14
CA PHE A 142 -5.68 -1.82 21.44
C PHE A 142 -6.83 -0.90 21.83
N ILE A 143 -7.38 -0.13 20.89
CA ILE A 143 -8.55 0.72 21.16
C ILE A 143 -9.77 -0.14 21.49
N ILE A 144 -10.01 -1.21 20.72
CA ILE A 144 -11.14 -2.11 20.96
C ILE A 144 -11.02 -2.76 22.33
N ILE A 145 -9.86 -3.34 22.66
CA ILE A 145 -9.63 -3.99 23.97
C ILE A 145 -9.84 -2.99 25.11
N PHE A 146 -9.28 -1.78 25.01
CA PHE A 146 -9.45 -0.75 26.03
C PHE A 146 -10.92 -0.39 26.25
N VAL A 147 -11.66 -0.17 25.15
CA VAL A 147 -13.09 0.17 25.21
C VAL A 147 -13.89 -1.00 25.80
N THR A 148 -13.64 -2.24 25.36
CA THR A 148 -14.31 -3.43 25.89
C THR A 148 -14.10 -3.58 27.39
N ILE A 149 -12.86 -3.51 27.87
CA ILE A 149 -12.56 -3.63 29.31
C ILE A 149 -13.31 -2.55 30.10
N ASN A 150 -13.23 -1.29 29.66
CA ASN A 150 -13.80 -0.17 30.42
C ASN A 150 -15.32 -0.03 30.31
N ILE A 151 -15.96 -0.64 29.30
CA ILE A 151 -17.43 -0.73 29.24
C ILE A 151 -17.95 -1.83 30.16
N TYR A 152 -17.31 -3.00 30.19
CA TYR A 152 -17.80 -4.14 30.99
C TYR A 152 -17.40 -4.05 32.47
N HIS A 153 -16.40 -3.25 32.80
CA HIS A 153 -15.93 -3.02 34.17
C HIS A 153 -16.53 -1.72 34.78
N GLU A 154 -17.73 -1.32 34.35
CA GLU A 154 -18.55 -0.27 34.99
C GLU A 154 -19.02 -0.66 36.40
#